data_AF-A0A852DNI0-F1
#
_entry.id   AF-A0A852DNI0-F1
#
_cell.length_a   1.000
_cell.length_b   1.000
_cell.length_c   1.000
_cell.angle_alpha   90.00
_cell.angle_beta   90.00
_cell.angle_gamma   90.00
#
_symmetry.space_group_name_H-M   'P 1'
#
loop_
_entity.id
_entity.type
_entity.pdbx_description
1 polymer ?
#
loop_
_entity_poly.entity_id
_entity_poly.type
_entity_poly.pdbx_seq_one_letter_code
_entity_poly.pdbx_strand_id
1 'polypeptide(L)'
;MAEQGEEDRDYRQYRRLEDCEEDSPPGEEEEEQLLLHVTEGPTDSWHHIKDLDSFFTKISWHSPWNGFACVLLSDVLELVQFLFVVTFSTFLLCCVDYDVLFATRPLNHSHVPERAKVTLPDAVLPAAQCARRLRGSGWLLFLLVLAGAVWLCRLVTALRRLVGYWEIRSFYIRALGIPAEELCNHSWQSVQARLLALQRRQPLCVPRRELTELDIHHRILRFRNYTVAMVNKSLLPVRFRLPLLGPVVFLTRGLQFNLELLLFRGPAALFQNTWSLRPQVKRAGARRALARGL
;
A
#
# COMPACT_ATOMS: atom_id res chain seq x y z
N MET A 1 29.81 -51.08 -22.79
CA MET A 1 30.32 -51.31 -21.42
C MET A 1 30.03 -50.03 -20.65
N ALA A 2 29.06 -50.10 -19.72
CA ALA A 2 28.69 -49.18 -18.61
C ALA A 2 28.52 -47.67 -18.92
N GLU A 3 27.32 -47.07 -18.88
CA GLU A 3 26.41 -46.74 -17.75
C GLU A 3 26.76 -45.47 -16.95
N GLN A 4 25.67 -44.76 -16.56
CA GLN A 4 25.49 -43.64 -15.61
C GLN A 4 25.64 -42.21 -16.16
N GLY A 5 24.67 -41.30 -16.00
CA GLY A 5 23.41 -41.37 -15.27
C GLY A 5 22.50 -40.19 -15.57
N GLU A 6 21.20 -40.45 -15.46
CA GLU A 6 20.10 -39.49 -15.46
C GLU A 6 20.26 -38.43 -14.36
N GLU A 7 20.02 -37.16 -14.70
CA GLU A 7 19.62 -36.16 -13.71
C GLU A 7 18.33 -35.50 -14.21
N ASP A 8 17.23 -36.13 -13.80
CA ASP A 8 15.85 -35.74 -14.00
C ASP A 8 15.56 -34.44 -13.23
N ARG A 9 15.44 -33.31 -13.93
CA ARG A 9 14.91 -32.06 -13.36
C ARG A 9 13.44 -31.97 -13.70
N ASP A 10 12.64 -32.58 -12.82
CA ASP A 10 11.19 -32.48 -12.76
C ASP A 10 10.74 -31.02 -12.55
N TYR A 11 10.59 -30.29 -13.66
CA TYR A 11 9.81 -29.06 -13.67
C TYR A 11 8.35 -29.46 -13.61
N ARG A 12 7.76 -29.47 -12.40
CA ARG A 12 6.32 -29.63 -12.17
C ARG A 12 5.53 -28.84 -13.20
N GLN A 13 5.08 -29.54 -14.23
CA GLN A 13 4.30 -28.99 -15.32
C GLN A 13 2.93 -28.69 -14.75
N TYR A 14 2.62 -27.40 -14.55
CA TYR A 14 1.27 -26.98 -14.18
C TYR A 14 0.31 -27.44 -15.28
N ARG A 15 -0.39 -28.55 -15.04
CA ARG A 15 -1.46 -29.06 -15.90
C ARG A 15 -2.53 -27.97 -15.98
N ARG A 16 -2.67 -27.35 -17.16
CA ARG A 16 -3.79 -26.47 -17.47
C ARG A 16 -5.04 -27.35 -17.38
N LEU A 17 -5.92 -27.06 -16.42
CA LEU A 17 -7.26 -27.65 -16.41
C LEU A 17 -7.94 -27.26 -17.71
N GLU A 18 -8.48 -28.23 -18.43
CA GLU A 18 -9.30 -27.99 -19.62
C GLU A 18 -10.52 -27.16 -19.17
N ASP A 19 -10.81 -26.10 -19.93
CA ASP A 19 -11.93 -25.21 -19.64
C ASP A 19 -13.24 -26.00 -19.79
N CYS A 20 -13.87 -26.37 -18.67
CA CYS A 20 -15.25 -26.82 -18.71
C CYS A 20 -16.10 -25.61 -19.11
N GLU A 21 -16.76 -25.68 -20.27
CA GLU A 21 -17.80 -24.74 -20.67
C GLU A 21 -18.95 -24.82 -19.63
N GLU A 22 -18.96 -23.91 -18.67
CA GLU A 22 -20.09 -23.71 -17.77
C GLU A 22 -21.21 -22.98 -18.53
N ASP A 23 -22.09 -23.73 -19.20
CA ASP A 23 -23.41 -23.26 -19.57
C ASP A 23 -24.22 -23.05 -18.28
N SER A 24 -24.30 -21.79 -17.82
CA SER A 24 -25.15 -21.40 -16.70
C SER A 24 -26.62 -21.30 -17.16
N PRO A 25 -27.59 -21.95 -16.50
CA PRO A 25 -29.00 -21.79 -16.84
C PRO A 25 -29.52 -20.40 -16.45
N PRO A 26 -30.48 -19.83 -17.20
CA PRO A 26 -31.03 -18.51 -16.90
C PRO A 26 -32.05 -18.62 -15.76
N GLY A 27 -31.75 -18.05 -14.59
CA GLY A 27 -32.72 -18.01 -13.49
C GLY A 27 -32.27 -17.49 -12.12
N GLU A 28 -31.00 -17.11 -11.91
CA GLU A 28 -30.50 -16.75 -10.56
C GLU A 28 -30.65 -15.25 -10.19
N GLU A 29 -31.34 -14.42 -10.98
CA GLU A 29 -31.46 -12.98 -10.72
C GLU A 29 -32.69 -12.56 -9.88
N GLU A 30 -33.57 -13.48 -9.47
CA GLU A 30 -34.85 -13.12 -8.79
C GLU A 30 -34.92 -13.40 -7.27
N GLU A 31 -33.89 -13.97 -6.63
CA GLU A 31 -33.94 -14.27 -5.17
C GLU A 31 -33.37 -13.18 -4.23
N GLU A 32 -32.88 -12.04 -4.75
CA GLU A 32 -32.23 -11.00 -3.91
C GLU A 32 -33.18 -10.03 -3.17
N GLN A 33 -34.51 -10.25 -3.18
CA GLN A 33 -35.46 -9.42 -2.41
C GLN A 33 -36.23 -10.20 -1.33
N LEU A 34 -35.54 -11.00 -0.52
CA LEU A 34 -36.09 -11.43 0.77
C LEU A 34 -35.69 -10.42 1.86
N LEU A 35 -36.54 -9.40 2.06
CA LEU A 35 -36.47 -8.44 3.17
C LEU A 35 -36.60 -9.17 4.52
N LEU A 36 -35.46 -9.58 5.08
CA LEU A 36 -35.39 -10.14 6.43
C LEU A 36 -35.34 -8.98 7.43
N HIS A 37 -36.47 -8.70 8.08
CA HIS A 37 -36.56 -7.76 9.20
C HIS A 37 -35.79 -8.34 10.41
N VAL A 38 -34.58 -7.84 10.67
CA VAL A 38 -33.79 -8.20 11.84
C VAL A 38 -34.13 -7.23 12.97
N THR A 39 -34.68 -7.76 14.06
CA THR A 39 -34.92 -7.05 15.32
C THR A 39 -33.61 -6.47 15.87
N GLU A 40 -33.62 -5.19 16.23
CA GLU A 40 -32.49 -4.43 16.76
C GLU A 40 -31.92 -5.03 18.06
N GLY A 41 -30.92 -5.89 17.92
CA GLY A 41 -29.90 -6.14 18.95
C GLY A 41 -28.73 -5.16 18.77
N PRO A 42 -27.85 -4.98 19.77
CA PRO A 42 -26.79 -3.98 19.73
C PRO A 42 -25.97 -4.16 18.44
N THR A 43 -25.96 -3.12 17.62
CA THR A 43 -25.42 -3.11 16.26
C THR A 43 -23.90 -3.18 16.26
N ASP A 44 -23.38 -4.39 16.45
CA ASP A 44 -21.98 -4.67 16.15
C ASP A 44 -21.77 -4.55 14.63
N SER A 45 -20.99 -3.55 14.21
CA SER A 45 -20.93 -3.06 12.81
C SER A 45 -20.36 -4.04 11.79
N TRP A 46 -20.09 -5.29 12.17
CA TRP A 46 -19.36 -6.29 11.39
C TRP A 46 -20.26 -7.31 10.69
N HIS A 47 -21.59 -7.16 10.78
CA HIS A 47 -22.53 -8.11 10.19
C HIS A 47 -22.59 -8.10 8.65
N HIS A 48 -22.05 -7.10 7.96
CA HIS A 48 -22.04 -7.05 6.48
C HIS A 48 -20.84 -6.28 5.92
N ILE A 49 -19.67 -6.92 5.86
CA ILE A 49 -18.46 -6.29 5.32
C ILE A 49 -18.50 -6.32 3.79
N LYS A 50 -18.58 -5.14 3.15
CA LYS A 50 -18.65 -5.00 1.68
C LYS A 50 -17.37 -5.42 0.94
N ASP A 51 -16.20 -5.22 1.55
CA ASP A 51 -14.89 -5.60 0.97
C ASP A 51 -14.12 -6.50 1.94
N LEU A 52 -14.40 -7.79 1.82
CA LEU A 52 -13.77 -8.84 2.62
C LEU A 52 -12.28 -9.03 2.30
N ASP A 53 -11.87 -8.76 1.06
CA ASP A 53 -10.47 -8.92 0.65
C ASP A 53 -9.61 -7.87 1.36
N SER A 54 -10.06 -6.61 1.35
CA SER A 54 -9.42 -5.52 2.07
C SER A 54 -9.44 -5.78 3.58
N PHE A 55 -10.55 -6.29 4.12
CA PHE A 55 -10.68 -6.65 5.53
C PHE A 55 -9.71 -7.74 5.97
N PHE A 56 -9.67 -8.89 5.28
CA PHE A 56 -8.73 -9.98 5.62
C PHE A 56 -7.27 -9.60 5.39
N THR A 57 -6.99 -8.82 4.35
CA THR A 57 -5.63 -8.30 4.12
C THR A 57 -5.18 -7.43 5.28
N LYS A 58 -6.07 -6.56 5.77
CA LYS A 58 -5.80 -5.75 6.95
C LYS A 58 -5.61 -6.64 8.19
N ILE A 59 -6.51 -7.56 8.49
CA ILE A 59 -6.39 -8.42 9.68
C ILE A 59 -5.09 -9.24 9.67
N SER A 60 -4.75 -9.85 8.53
CA SER A 60 -3.55 -10.68 8.38
C SER A 60 -2.25 -9.88 8.51
N TRP A 61 -2.20 -8.67 7.96
CA TRP A 61 -1.05 -7.78 8.13
C TRP A 61 -0.90 -7.25 9.56
N HIS A 62 -2.02 -7.19 10.31
CA HIS A 62 -2.08 -6.64 11.67
C HIS A 62 -2.10 -7.68 12.80
N SER A 63 -1.75 -8.94 12.50
CA SER A 63 -1.34 -9.88 13.55
C SER A 63 -0.11 -9.33 14.30
N PRO A 64 0.04 -9.65 15.58
CA PRO A 64 -0.40 -8.72 16.62
C PRO A 64 0.70 -7.85 17.27
N TRP A 65 0.38 -6.57 17.44
CA TRP A 65 1.00 -5.53 18.29
C TRP A 65 2.48 -5.11 18.16
N ASN A 66 3.40 -5.92 17.63
CA ASN A 66 4.65 -5.33 17.10
C ASN A 66 4.39 -4.52 15.82
N GLY A 67 3.19 -4.65 15.24
CA GLY A 67 2.74 -3.86 14.09
C GLY A 67 2.07 -2.54 14.45
N PHE A 68 1.28 -2.42 15.52
CA PHE A 68 0.45 -1.21 15.72
C PHE A 68 1.26 0.03 16.09
N ALA A 69 1.96 -0.01 17.22
CA ALA A 69 2.77 1.11 17.68
C ALA A 69 3.89 1.40 16.66
N CYS A 70 4.47 0.37 16.06
CA CYS A 70 5.50 0.53 15.04
C CYS A 70 4.97 1.09 13.72
N VAL A 71 3.78 0.69 13.25
CA VAL A 71 3.16 1.26 12.02
C VAL A 71 2.72 2.69 12.28
N LEU A 72 2.11 2.99 13.42
CA LEU A 72 1.75 4.36 13.79
C LEU A 72 2.99 5.25 13.91
N LEU A 73 4.01 4.76 14.61
CA LEU A 73 5.28 5.46 14.75
C LEU A 73 5.95 5.65 13.39
N SER A 74 5.92 4.63 12.52
CA SER A 74 6.43 4.74 11.15
C SER A 74 5.68 5.80 10.35
N ASP A 75 4.34 5.80 10.38
CA ASP A 75 3.51 6.79 9.70
C ASP A 75 3.79 8.23 10.22
N VAL A 76 3.97 8.39 11.53
CA VAL A 76 4.33 9.67 12.15
C VAL A 76 5.75 10.09 11.75
N LEU A 77 6.73 9.19 11.84
CA LEU A 77 8.12 9.47 11.48
C LEU A 77 8.26 9.81 10.00
N GLU A 78 7.51 9.17 9.11
CA GLU A 78 7.48 9.51 7.69
C GLU A 78 6.96 10.93 7.44
N LEU A 79 5.89 11.34 8.14
CA LEU A 79 5.34 12.70 8.04
C LEU A 79 6.31 13.74 8.58
N VAL A 80 6.98 13.43 9.69
CA VAL A 80 8.01 14.29 10.30
C VAL A 80 9.24 14.37 9.39
N GLN A 81 9.69 13.27 8.81
CA GLN A 81 10.81 13.23 7.89
C GLN A 81 10.56 14.09 6.66
N PHE A 82 9.36 14.02 6.07
CA PHE A 82 9.00 14.89 4.94
C PHE A 82 9.05 16.36 5.32
N LEU A 83 8.44 16.73 6.46
CA LEU A 83 8.45 18.11 6.93
C LEU A 83 9.89 18.58 7.18
N PHE A 84 10.70 17.76 7.85
CA PHE A 84 12.11 18.04 8.11
C PHE A 84 12.89 18.29 6.80
N VAL A 85 12.80 17.40 5.81
CA VAL A 85 13.52 17.56 4.54
C VAL A 85 13.12 18.85 3.83
N VAL A 86 11.82 19.16 3.74
CA VAL A 86 11.34 20.37 3.05
C VAL A 86 11.74 21.65 3.79
N THR A 87 11.53 21.69 5.10
CA THR A 87 11.86 22.85 5.95
C THR A 87 13.36 23.09 6.03
N PHE A 88 14.16 22.05 6.26
CA PHE A 88 15.60 22.13 6.33
C PHE A 88 16.21 22.54 4.98
N SER A 89 15.74 21.97 3.87
CA SER A 89 16.19 22.38 2.53
C SER A 89 15.86 23.85 2.25
N THR A 90 14.66 24.30 2.62
CA THR A 90 14.26 25.69 2.45
C THR A 90 15.07 26.63 3.35
N PHE A 91 15.36 26.21 4.58
CA PHE A 91 16.23 26.93 5.51
C PHE A 91 17.63 27.13 4.93
N LEU A 92 18.26 26.07 4.41
CA LEU A 92 19.57 26.17 3.77
C LEU A 92 19.56 27.10 2.55
N LEU A 93 18.52 27.03 1.72
CA LEU A 93 18.43 27.84 0.50
C LEU A 93 18.14 29.33 0.76
N CYS A 94 17.36 29.66 1.79
CA CYS A 94 16.83 31.02 1.97
C CYS A 94 17.35 31.75 3.22
N CYS A 95 17.67 31.02 4.28
CA CYS A 95 17.98 31.61 5.59
C CYS A 95 19.48 31.59 5.92
N VAL A 96 20.32 30.90 5.16
CA VAL A 96 21.78 30.87 5.37
C VAL A 96 22.46 31.86 4.43
N ASP A 97 23.24 32.76 5.00
CA ASP A 97 24.14 33.64 4.26
C ASP A 97 25.50 32.95 4.05
N TYR A 98 25.66 32.34 2.88
CA TYR A 98 26.88 31.62 2.52
C TYR A 98 28.09 32.55 2.35
N ASP A 99 27.90 33.84 2.08
CA ASP A 99 29.02 34.78 1.92
C ASP A 99 29.70 35.08 3.26
N VAL A 100 28.90 35.16 4.33
CA VAL A 100 29.42 35.28 5.71
C VAL A 100 30.00 33.95 6.18
N LEU A 101 29.35 32.83 5.85
CA LEU A 101 29.79 31.49 6.25
C LEU A 101 31.15 31.10 5.62
N PHE A 102 31.39 31.46 4.35
CA PHE A 102 32.64 31.19 3.64
C PHE A 102 33.65 32.34 3.72
N ALA A 103 33.40 33.35 4.56
CA ALA A 103 34.27 34.50 4.78
C ALA A 103 34.63 35.30 3.51
N THR A 104 33.75 35.34 2.50
CA THR A 104 33.89 36.21 1.32
C THR A 104 33.50 37.65 1.61
N ARG A 105 32.77 37.93 2.71
CA ARG A 105 32.50 39.28 3.22
C ARG A 105 32.88 39.42 4.70
N PRO A 106 33.59 40.50 5.10
CA PRO A 106 33.81 40.81 6.51
C PRO A 106 32.49 41.23 7.17
N LEU A 107 32.31 40.85 8.44
CA LEU A 107 31.16 41.27 9.24
C LEU A 107 31.17 42.80 9.39
N ASN A 108 30.08 43.46 9.01
CA ASN A 108 29.87 44.92 9.12
C ASN A 108 29.67 45.40 10.58
N HIS A 109 30.26 44.71 11.57
CA HIS A 109 30.34 45.25 12.91
C HIS A 109 31.58 46.13 12.98
N SER A 110 31.35 47.44 12.84
CA SER A 110 32.31 48.53 12.85
C SER A 110 33.14 48.68 14.14
N HIS A 111 33.13 47.71 15.06
CA HIS A 111 33.85 47.77 16.33
C HIS A 111 34.17 46.38 16.94
N VAL A 112 34.77 45.43 16.20
CA VAL A 112 35.35 44.19 16.79
C VAL A 112 36.66 43.79 16.06
N PRO A 113 37.72 43.31 16.76
CA PRO A 113 39.08 43.18 16.21
C PRO A 113 39.19 42.09 15.13
N GLU A 114 40.25 42.18 14.33
CA GLU A 114 40.63 41.38 13.13
C GLU A 114 40.60 39.83 13.23
N ARG A 115 40.07 39.25 14.31
CA ARG A 115 39.93 37.79 14.51
C ARG A 115 38.63 37.39 15.23
N ALA A 116 37.52 38.07 14.97
CA ALA A 116 36.23 37.57 15.42
C ALA A 116 35.91 36.26 14.69
N LYS A 117 35.92 35.13 15.42
CA LYS A 117 35.52 33.84 14.88
C LYS A 117 34.06 33.93 14.45
N VAL A 118 33.79 33.73 13.17
CA VAL A 118 32.41 33.64 12.64
C VAL A 118 31.72 32.50 13.36
N THR A 119 30.62 32.81 14.05
CA THR A 119 29.81 31.79 14.69
C THR A 119 28.66 31.38 13.77
N LEU A 120 28.18 30.13 13.88
CA LEU A 120 27.04 29.63 13.10
C LEU A 120 25.80 30.57 13.12
N PRO A 121 25.38 31.17 14.26
CA PRO A 121 24.23 32.07 14.26
C PRO A 121 24.48 33.38 13.49
N ASP A 122 25.73 33.81 13.29
CA ASP A 122 26.05 35.03 12.51
C ASP A 122 25.76 34.84 11.01
N ALA A 123 25.81 33.59 10.53
CA ALA A 123 25.47 33.24 9.16
C ALA A 123 23.97 32.98 8.94
N VAL A 124 23.16 32.95 10.01
CA VAL A 124 21.72 32.72 9.91
C VAL A 124 20.99 34.06 9.87
N LEU A 125 20.28 34.31 8.78
CA LEU A 125 19.52 35.54 8.58
C LEU A 125 18.34 35.63 9.58
N PRO A 126 18.00 36.83 10.07
CA PRO A 126 16.80 37.04 10.87
C PRO A 126 15.54 36.54 10.16
N ALA A 127 14.59 35.95 10.91
CA ALA A 127 13.38 35.33 10.37
C ALA A 127 12.58 36.25 9.42
N ALA A 128 12.52 37.56 9.72
CA ALA A 128 11.85 38.54 8.86
C ALA A 128 12.51 38.71 7.49
N GLN A 129 13.85 38.66 7.43
CA GLN A 129 14.60 38.75 6.17
C GLN A 129 14.50 37.45 5.37
N CYS A 130 14.58 36.29 6.05
CA CYS A 130 14.37 35.01 5.38
C CYS A 130 12.96 34.89 4.78
N ALA A 131 11.92 35.29 5.53
CA ALA A 131 10.55 35.30 5.03
C ALA A 131 10.35 36.25 3.83
N ARG A 132 11.09 37.37 3.78
CA ARG A 132 11.07 38.28 2.64
C ARG A 132 11.74 37.67 1.40
N ARG A 133 12.89 37.02 1.55
CA ARG A 133 13.56 36.28 0.45
C ARG A 133 12.66 35.16 -0.08
N LEU A 134 12.01 34.43 0.83
CA LEU A 134 11.09 33.37 0.46
C LEU A 134 9.89 33.88 -0.34
N ARG A 135 9.26 34.97 0.10
CA ARG A 135 8.16 35.61 -0.63
C ARG A 135 8.61 36.26 -1.94
N GLY A 136 9.86 36.69 -2.04
CA GLY A 136 10.43 37.27 -3.26
C GLY A 136 10.63 36.26 -4.38
N SER A 137 10.80 34.97 -4.05
CA SER A 137 10.96 33.89 -5.03
C SER A 137 9.64 33.15 -5.27
N GLY A 138 8.92 33.55 -6.31
CA GLY A 138 7.65 32.91 -6.69
C GLY A 138 7.77 31.41 -6.97
N TRP A 139 8.91 30.96 -7.52
CA TRP A 139 9.18 29.54 -7.76
C TRP A 139 9.31 28.73 -6.47
N LEU A 140 10.07 29.23 -5.48
CA LEU A 140 10.21 28.56 -4.18
C LEU A 140 8.88 28.53 -3.42
N LEU A 141 8.11 29.63 -3.48
CA LEU A 141 6.78 29.68 -2.91
C LEU A 141 5.85 28.63 -3.55
N PHE A 142 5.86 28.50 -4.88
CA PHE A 142 5.09 27.49 -5.59
C PHE A 142 5.47 26.06 -5.16
N LEU A 143 6.77 25.75 -5.09
CA LEU A 143 7.26 24.45 -4.64
C LEU A 143 6.84 24.14 -3.19
N LEU A 144 6.88 25.14 -2.29
CA LEU A 144 6.42 24.98 -0.91
C LEU A 144 4.92 24.74 -0.80
N VAL A 145 4.11 25.45 -1.59
CA VAL A 145 2.66 25.22 -1.65
C VAL A 145 2.36 23.80 -2.12
N LEU A 146 3.04 23.35 -3.18
CA LEU A 146 2.90 21.98 -3.68
C LEU A 146 3.34 20.94 -2.64
N ALA A 147 4.47 21.15 -1.98
CA ALA A 147 4.96 20.28 -0.91
C ALA A 147 3.96 20.24 0.27
N GLY A 148 3.38 21.37 0.64
CA GLY A 148 2.35 21.46 1.67
C GLY A 148 1.07 20.70 1.28
N ALA A 149 0.63 20.81 0.04
CA ALA A 149 -0.52 20.05 -0.47
C ALA A 149 -0.25 18.54 -0.45
N VAL A 150 0.94 18.09 -0.88
CA VAL A 150 1.35 16.67 -0.81
C VAL A 150 1.39 16.19 0.64
N TRP A 151 1.96 16.98 1.55
CA TRP A 151 2.01 16.65 2.96
C TRP A 151 0.61 16.51 3.56
N LEU A 152 -0.31 17.44 3.25
CA LEU A 152 -1.70 17.37 3.71
C LEU A 152 -2.41 16.12 3.17
N CYS A 153 -2.23 15.79 1.88
CA CYS A 153 -2.75 14.55 1.30
C CYS A 153 -2.19 13.31 2.03
N ARG A 154 -0.89 13.29 2.35
CA ARG A 154 -0.28 12.20 3.14
C ARG A 154 -0.83 12.12 4.55
N LEU A 155 -1.03 13.26 5.22
CA LEU A 155 -1.63 13.34 6.55
C LEU A 155 -3.05 12.77 6.55
N VAL A 156 -3.91 13.24 5.64
CA VAL A 156 -5.28 12.73 5.49
C VAL A 156 -5.28 11.22 5.23
N THR A 157 -4.36 10.74 4.39
CA THR A 157 -4.23 9.30 4.12
C THR A 157 -3.80 8.53 5.38
N ALA A 158 -2.84 9.04 6.15
CA ALA A 158 -2.41 8.44 7.41
C ALA A 158 -3.54 8.42 8.45
N LEU A 159 -4.33 9.49 8.55
CA LEU A 159 -5.51 9.55 9.43
C LEU A 159 -6.56 8.51 9.04
N ARG A 160 -6.86 8.37 7.74
CA ARG A 160 -7.79 7.31 7.26
C ARG A 160 -7.27 5.91 7.59
N ARG A 161 -5.95 5.67 7.44
CA ARG A 161 -5.32 4.42 7.86
C ARG A 161 -5.51 4.18 9.36
N LEU A 162 -5.25 5.19 10.19
CA LEU A 162 -5.41 5.12 11.64
C LEU A 162 -6.84 4.75 12.06
N VAL A 163 -7.84 5.36 11.43
CA VAL A 163 -9.26 5.00 11.68
C VAL A 163 -9.53 3.55 11.31
N GLY A 164 -9.08 3.10 10.14
CA GLY A 164 -9.21 1.69 9.75
C GLY A 164 -8.48 0.73 10.69
N TYR A 165 -7.34 1.14 11.25
CA TYR A 165 -6.62 0.37 12.26
C TYR A 165 -7.37 0.29 13.59
N TRP A 166 -7.98 1.38 14.01
CA TRP A 166 -8.81 1.39 15.22
C TRP A 166 -10.00 0.43 15.08
N GLU A 167 -10.64 0.40 13.91
CA GLU A 167 -11.72 -0.53 13.60
C GLU A 167 -11.27 -2.00 13.73
N ILE A 168 -10.11 -2.35 13.16
CA ILE A 168 -9.55 -3.71 13.24
C ILE A 168 -9.20 -4.08 14.69
N ARG A 169 -8.56 -3.17 15.44
CA ARG A 169 -8.28 -3.38 16.86
C ARG A 169 -9.56 -3.69 17.62
N SER A 170 -10.60 -2.92 17.33
CA SER A 170 -11.92 -3.10 17.92
C SER A 170 -12.51 -4.47 17.59
N PHE A 171 -12.34 -4.93 16.34
CA PHE A 171 -12.74 -6.26 15.91
C PHE A 171 -11.99 -7.39 16.65
N TYR A 172 -10.66 -7.25 16.84
CA TYR A 172 -9.88 -8.23 17.61
C TYR A 172 -10.37 -8.36 19.07
N ILE A 173 -10.64 -7.23 19.72
CA ILE A 173 -11.04 -7.21 21.14
C ILE A 173 -12.49 -7.64 21.30
N ARG A 174 -13.42 -7.05 20.52
CA ARG A 174 -14.86 -7.26 20.69
C ARG A 174 -15.37 -8.52 20.01
N ALA A 175 -14.92 -8.82 18.79
CA ALA A 175 -15.46 -9.93 18.00
C ALA A 175 -14.65 -11.23 18.15
N LEU A 176 -13.30 -11.16 18.11
CA LEU A 176 -12.46 -12.35 18.31
C LEU A 176 -12.23 -12.70 19.79
N GLY A 177 -12.59 -11.80 20.70
CA GLY A 177 -12.44 -11.98 22.14
C GLY A 177 -10.99 -12.11 22.60
N ILE A 178 -10.04 -11.50 21.89
CA ILE A 178 -8.63 -11.52 22.26
C ILE A 178 -8.34 -10.23 23.04
N PRO A 179 -7.91 -10.32 24.32
CA PRO A 179 -7.64 -9.13 25.12
C PRO A 179 -6.43 -8.37 24.56
N ALA A 180 -6.45 -7.05 24.74
CA ALA A 180 -5.45 -6.14 24.18
C ALA A 180 -4.00 -6.52 24.53
N GLU A 181 -3.79 -7.11 25.71
CA GLU A 181 -2.49 -7.48 26.27
C GLU A 181 -1.93 -8.77 25.66
N GLU A 182 -2.81 -9.74 25.37
CA GLU A 182 -2.41 -11.03 24.82
C GLU A 182 -2.30 -11.02 23.30
N LEU A 183 -2.77 -9.95 22.64
CA LEU A 183 -2.73 -9.87 21.20
C LEU A 183 -1.33 -10.28 20.73
N CYS A 184 -0.23 -9.68 21.21
CA CYS A 184 1.17 -9.97 20.81
C CYS A 184 1.55 -11.45 20.74
N ASN A 185 0.90 -12.28 21.56
CA ASN A 185 1.29 -13.67 21.77
C ASN A 185 0.58 -14.63 20.81
N HIS A 186 -0.36 -14.14 20.00
CA HIS A 186 -1.08 -14.96 19.03
C HIS A 186 -0.38 -15.04 17.68
N SER A 187 -0.18 -16.26 17.21
CA SER A 187 0.22 -16.51 15.82
C SER A 187 -0.94 -16.25 14.86
N TRP A 188 -0.62 -16.01 13.58
CA TRP A 188 -1.64 -15.86 12.53
C TRP A 188 -2.58 -17.07 12.47
N GLN A 189 -2.07 -18.28 12.66
CA GLN A 189 -2.87 -19.51 12.66
C GLN A 189 -3.92 -19.49 13.79
N SER A 190 -3.54 -19.03 14.99
CA SER A 190 -4.48 -18.87 16.11
C SER A 190 -5.56 -17.84 15.79
N VAL A 191 -5.19 -16.72 15.16
CA VAL A 191 -6.14 -15.68 14.74
C VAL A 191 -7.10 -16.21 13.67
N GLN A 192 -6.56 -16.93 12.68
CA GLN A 192 -7.32 -17.52 11.59
C GLN A 192 -8.33 -18.56 12.09
N ALA A 193 -7.93 -19.44 13.01
CA ALA A 193 -8.83 -20.42 13.61
C ALA A 193 -9.99 -19.74 14.37
N ARG A 194 -9.71 -18.66 15.11
CA ARG A 194 -10.74 -17.87 15.79
C ARG A 194 -11.67 -17.14 14.83
N LEU A 195 -11.13 -16.62 13.73
CA LEU A 195 -11.91 -15.98 12.67
C LEU A 195 -12.88 -16.97 12.01
N LEU A 196 -12.42 -18.19 11.74
CA LEU A 196 -13.27 -19.27 11.21
C LEU A 196 -14.35 -19.71 12.21
N ALA A 197 -14.00 -19.81 13.49
CA ALA A 197 -14.96 -20.11 14.55
C ALA A 197 -16.01 -19.00 14.72
N LEU A 198 -15.60 -17.73 14.59
CA LEU A 198 -16.48 -16.57 14.62
C LEU A 198 -17.45 -16.58 13.44
N GLN A 199 -16.97 -16.86 12.23
CA GLN A 199 -17.81 -16.95 11.02
C GLN A 199 -18.96 -17.95 11.16
N ARG A 200 -18.74 -19.07 11.86
CA ARG A 200 -19.79 -20.08 12.12
C ARG A 200 -20.89 -19.57 13.05
N ARG A 201 -20.55 -18.64 13.95
CA ARG A 201 -21.48 -18.07 14.94
C ARG A 201 -22.14 -16.79 14.44
N GLN A 202 -21.40 -15.99 13.68
CA GLN A 202 -21.79 -14.70 13.14
C GLN A 202 -21.30 -14.63 11.69
N PRO A 203 -22.18 -14.74 10.68
CA PRO A 203 -21.75 -14.63 9.30
C PRO A 203 -21.25 -13.21 9.03
N LEU A 204 -19.93 -13.05 8.79
CA LEU A 204 -19.33 -11.77 8.38
C LEU A 204 -19.64 -11.44 6.89
N CYS A 205 -20.27 -12.39 6.19
CA CYS A 205 -20.46 -12.40 4.74
C CYS A 205 -21.91 -12.78 4.38
N VAL A 206 -22.44 -12.21 3.29
CA VAL A 206 -23.76 -12.55 2.74
C VAL A 206 -23.82 -13.98 2.14
N PRO A 207 -22.77 -14.53 1.50
CA PRO A 207 -22.81 -15.92 1.02
C PRO A 207 -22.73 -16.92 2.19
N ARG A 208 -23.76 -17.77 2.32
CA ARG A 208 -23.94 -18.81 3.34
C ARG A 208 -23.00 -20.03 3.25
N ARG A 209 -21.84 -19.91 2.59
CA ARG A 209 -20.85 -21.01 2.54
C ARG A 209 -19.86 -20.87 3.70
N GLU A 210 -19.53 -22.00 4.32
CA GLU A 210 -18.45 -22.07 5.31
C GLU A 210 -17.16 -21.54 4.67
N LEU A 211 -16.58 -20.51 5.25
CA LEU A 211 -15.30 -19.97 4.81
C LEU A 211 -14.21 -20.99 5.15
N THR A 212 -13.35 -21.36 4.20
CA THR A 212 -12.22 -22.25 4.48
C THR A 212 -10.95 -21.46 4.77
N GLU A 213 -9.95 -22.12 5.35
CA GLU A 213 -8.61 -21.53 5.50
C GLU A 213 -8.03 -21.11 4.15
N LEU A 214 -8.23 -21.92 3.11
CA LEU A 214 -7.75 -21.65 1.77
C LEU A 214 -8.41 -20.40 1.16
N ASP A 215 -9.71 -20.21 1.39
CA ASP A 215 -10.43 -19.03 0.89
C ASP A 215 -9.88 -17.72 1.47
N ILE A 216 -9.52 -17.71 2.75
CA ILE A 216 -8.89 -16.55 3.41
C ILE A 216 -7.55 -16.24 2.72
N HIS A 217 -6.72 -17.26 2.47
CA HIS A 217 -5.45 -17.08 1.79
C HIS A 217 -5.61 -16.57 0.36
N HIS A 218 -6.56 -17.12 -0.41
CA HIS A 218 -6.85 -16.66 -1.77
C HIS A 218 -7.30 -15.19 -1.82
N ARG A 219 -8.08 -14.75 -0.83
CA ARG A 219 -8.51 -13.35 -0.73
C ARG A 219 -7.35 -12.41 -0.38
N ILE A 220 -6.52 -12.77 0.60
CA ILE A 220 -5.36 -11.96 1.02
C ILE A 220 -4.31 -11.87 -0.11
N LEU A 221 -4.05 -12.98 -0.79
CA LEU A 221 -2.94 -13.09 -1.74
C LEU A 221 -3.36 -12.89 -3.20
N ARG A 222 -4.65 -12.61 -3.49
CA ARG A 222 -5.22 -12.54 -4.84
C ARG A 222 -4.30 -11.87 -5.86
N PHE A 223 -3.99 -10.59 -5.67
CA PHE A 223 -3.18 -9.83 -6.63
C PHE A 223 -1.69 -10.18 -6.59
N ARG A 224 -1.17 -10.64 -5.45
CA ARG A 224 0.21 -11.14 -5.34
C ARG A 224 0.39 -12.41 -6.15
N ASN A 225 -0.56 -13.34 -6.07
CA ASN A 225 -0.55 -14.59 -6.84
C ASN A 225 -0.59 -14.30 -8.35
N TYR A 226 -1.40 -13.33 -8.81
CA TYR A 226 -1.36 -12.88 -10.21
C TYR A 226 0.01 -12.33 -10.59
N THR A 227 0.59 -11.46 -9.77
CA THR A 227 1.91 -10.84 -10.07
C THR A 227 3.01 -11.90 -10.15
N VAL A 228 3.06 -12.83 -9.18
CA VAL A 228 3.99 -13.96 -9.19
C VAL A 228 3.81 -14.81 -10.43
N ALA A 229 2.57 -15.15 -10.79
CA ALA A 229 2.29 -15.92 -12.00
C ALA A 229 2.74 -15.21 -13.28
N MET A 230 2.50 -13.90 -13.39
CA MET A 230 2.91 -13.11 -14.57
C MET A 230 4.42 -12.96 -14.68
N VAL A 231 5.14 -12.78 -13.57
CA VAL A 231 6.61 -12.75 -13.56
C VAL A 231 7.19 -14.11 -13.93
N ASN A 232 6.69 -15.20 -13.33
CA ASN A 232 7.17 -16.55 -13.60
C ASN A 232 6.93 -16.96 -15.05
N LYS A 233 5.78 -16.59 -15.62
CA LYS A 233 5.45 -16.81 -17.04
C LYS A 233 6.12 -15.81 -17.99
N SER A 234 6.96 -14.91 -17.49
CA SER A 234 7.64 -13.87 -18.28
C SER A 234 6.69 -13.00 -19.11
N LEU A 235 5.48 -12.75 -18.59
CA LEU A 235 4.48 -11.88 -19.23
C LEU A 235 4.77 -10.40 -18.97
N LEU A 236 5.53 -10.09 -17.91
CA LEU A 236 5.97 -8.74 -17.59
C LEU A 236 7.38 -8.48 -18.13
N PRO A 237 7.62 -7.32 -18.77
CA PRO A 237 8.93 -6.96 -19.31
C PRO A 237 9.87 -6.52 -18.19
N VAL A 238 10.33 -7.49 -17.38
CA VAL A 238 11.25 -7.23 -16.25
C VAL A 238 12.70 -7.52 -16.59
N ARG A 239 12.98 -8.16 -17.73
CA ARG A 239 14.34 -8.51 -18.17
C ARG A 239 14.71 -7.69 -19.40
N PHE A 240 15.81 -6.96 -19.31
CA PHE A 240 16.34 -6.13 -20.38
C PHE A 240 17.76 -6.57 -20.74
N ARG A 241 18.18 -6.38 -21.98
CA ARG A 241 19.60 -6.54 -22.37
C ARG A 241 20.16 -5.18 -22.70
N LEU A 242 21.12 -4.73 -21.89
CA LEU A 242 21.83 -3.48 -22.11
C LEU A 242 23.10 -3.74 -22.92
N PRO A 243 23.45 -2.87 -23.89
CA PRO A 243 24.55 -3.10 -24.84
C PRO A 243 25.94 -3.25 -24.20
N LEU A 244 26.12 -2.83 -22.94
CA LEU A 244 27.39 -2.93 -22.19
C LEU A 244 27.30 -3.78 -20.91
N LEU A 245 26.12 -3.90 -20.32
CA LEU A 245 25.92 -4.59 -19.02
C LEU A 245 25.39 -6.02 -19.18
N GLY A 246 24.94 -6.41 -20.38
CA GLY A 246 24.29 -7.70 -20.60
C GLY A 246 22.86 -7.75 -20.04
N PRO A 247 22.37 -8.94 -19.62
CA PRO A 247 21.01 -9.10 -19.13
C PRO A 247 20.83 -8.54 -17.70
N VAL A 248 19.89 -7.62 -17.55
CA VAL A 248 19.55 -6.96 -16.28
C VAL A 248 18.07 -7.21 -15.95
N VAL A 249 17.78 -7.40 -14.67
CA VAL A 249 16.41 -7.48 -14.15
C VAL A 249 16.03 -6.13 -13.56
N PHE A 250 14.96 -5.53 -14.07
CA PHE A 250 14.44 -4.23 -13.62
C PHE A 250 12.99 -4.37 -13.19
N LEU A 251 12.78 -4.51 -11.89
CA LEU A 251 11.47 -4.48 -11.25
C LEU A 251 11.54 -3.61 -10.00
N THR A 252 11.45 -2.30 -10.19
CA THR A 252 11.45 -1.34 -9.08
C THR A 252 10.09 -1.31 -8.38
N ARG A 253 10.05 -0.82 -7.14
CA ARG A 253 8.77 -0.59 -6.43
C ARG A 253 7.84 0.34 -7.21
N GLY A 254 8.39 1.33 -7.91
CA GLY A 254 7.63 2.23 -8.78
C GLY A 254 7.02 1.51 -9.99
N LEU A 255 7.79 0.66 -10.68
CA LEU A 255 7.28 -0.12 -11.79
C LEU A 255 6.20 -1.10 -11.32
N GLN A 256 6.44 -1.80 -10.21
CA GLN A 256 5.46 -2.69 -9.61
C GLN A 256 4.15 -1.95 -9.28
N PHE A 257 4.24 -0.76 -8.66
CA PHE A 257 3.06 0.05 -8.35
C PHE A 257 2.28 0.43 -9.61
N ASN A 258 2.97 0.85 -10.68
CA ASN A 258 2.31 1.20 -11.94
C ASN A 258 1.63 -0.01 -12.58
N LEU A 259 2.27 -1.18 -12.57
CA LEU A 259 1.67 -2.42 -13.08
C LEU A 259 0.44 -2.82 -12.27
N GLU A 260 0.49 -2.75 -10.94
CA GLU A 260 -0.66 -3.02 -10.09
C GLU A 260 -1.80 -2.02 -10.33
N LEU A 261 -1.48 -0.74 -10.53
CA LEU A 261 -2.45 0.29 -10.85
C LEU A 261 -3.13 0.03 -12.20
N LEU A 262 -2.36 -0.28 -13.24
CA LEU A 262 -2.89 -0.55 -14.57
C LEU A 262 -3.74 -1.81 -14.62
N LEU A 263 -3.28 -2.91 -13.99
CA LEU A 263 -3.92 -4.21 -14.13
C LEU A 263 -5.04 -4.46 -13.13
N PHE A 264 -4.92 -3.94 -11.89
CA PHE A 264 -5.79 -4.37 -10.78
C PHE A 264 -6.61 -3.24 -10.15
N ARG A 265 -6.07 -2.02 -10.01
CA ARG A 265 -6.68 -0.98 -9.14
C ARG A 265 -7.17 0.28 -9.85
N GLY A 266 -6.77 0.52 -11.08
CA GLY A 266 -7.12 1.71 -11.85
C GLY A 266 -8.55 1.70 -12.41
N PRO A 267 -9.05 2.85 -12.89
CA PRO A 267 -10.40 2.96 -13.46
C PRO A 267 -10.57 2.12 -14.74
N ALA A 268 -9.47 1.88 -15.46
CA ALA A 268 -9.42 1.04 -16.66
C ALA A 268 -8.85 -0.38 -16.37
N ALA A 269 -8.71 -0.76 -15.09
CA ALA A 269 -8.17 -2.06 -14.73
C ALA A 269 -9.06 -3.22 -15.20
N LEU A 270 -8.45 -4.40 -15.32
CA LEU A 270 -9.14 -5.64 -15.73
C LEU A 270 -10.19 -6.09 -14.72
N PHE A 271 -10.00 -5.71 -13.46
CA PHE A 271 -10.92 -5.94 -12.37
C PHE A 271 -11.98 -4.83 -12.34
N GLN A 272 -13.26 -5.23 -12.22
CA GLN A 272 -14.37 -4.29 -12.01
C GLN A 272 -14.41 -3.85 -10.53
N ASN A 273 -14.26 -4.83 -9.63
CA ASN A 273 -14.18 -4.67 -8.18
C ASN A 273 -12.94 -5.43 -7.66
N THR A 274 -12.63 -5.35 -6.36
CA THR A 274 -11.47 -6.03 -5.74
C THR A 274 -11.45 -7.55 -5.99
N TRP A 275 -12.59 -8.17 -6.31
CA TRP A 275 -12.71 -9.62 -6.45
C TRP A 275 -13.13 -10.16 -7.82
N SER A 276 -13.70 -9.32 -8.71
CA SER A 276 -14.29 -9.80 -9.95
C SER A 276 -13.65 -9.14 -11.18
N LEU A 277 -13.25 -9.97 -12.13
CA LEU A 277 -12.83 -9.54 -13.46
C LEU A 277 -14.03 -9.05 -14.27
N ARG A 278 -13.80 -8.04 -15.12
CA ARG A 278 -14.83 -7.59 -16.07
C ARG A 278 -15.28 -8.78 -16.94
N PRO A 279 -16.59 -8.97 -17.17
CA PRO A 279 -17.09 -10.11 -17.96
C PRO A 279 -16.49 -10.20 -19.37
N GLN A 280 -16.15 -9.06 -19.97
CA GLN A 280 -15.54 -8.98 -21.29
C GLN A 280 -14.18 -9.69 -21.35
N VAL A 281 -13.40 -9.65 -20.26
CA VAL A 281 -12.06 -10.27 -20.17
C VAL A 281 -12.16 -11.80 -20.19
N LYS A 282 -13.29 -12.36 -19.73
CA LYS A 282 -13.54 -13.81 -19.72
C LYS A 282 -13.88 -14.36 -21.10
N ARG A 283 -14.29 -13.51 -22.06
CA ARG A 283 -14.76 -13.95 -23.38
C ARG A 283 -13.62 -13.92 -24.40
N ALA A 284 -13.27 -15.08 -24.98
CA ALA A 284 -12.21 -15.19 -25.99
C ALA A 284 -12.47 -14.30 -27.23
N GLY A 285 -13.73 -14.14 -27.65
CA GLY A 285 -14.10 -13.33 -28.81
C GLY A 285 -13.73 -11.85 -28.70
N ALA A 286 -13.64 -11.30 -27.47
CA ALA A 286 -13.30 -9.90 -27.23
C ALA A 286 -11.78 -9.63 -27.18
N ARG A 287 -10.93 -10.67 -27.28
CA ARG A 287 -9.48 -10.58 -27.01
C ARG A 287 -8.76 -9.51 -27.81
N ARG A 288 -9.03 -9.39 -29.12
CA ARG A 288 -8.36 -8.39 -29.98
C ARG A 288 -8.80 -6.96 -29.68
N ALA A 289 -10.08 -6.76 -29.34
CA ALA A 289 -10.59 -5.45 -28.98
C ALA A 289 -10.00 -5.00 -27.64
N LEU A 290 -9.97 -5.89 -26.65
CA LEU A 290 -9.38 -5.63 -25.34
C LEU A 290 -7.88 -5.35 -25.42
N ALA A 291 -7.14 -6.12 -26.21
CA ALA A 291 -5.69 -5.90 -26.39
C ALA A 291 -5.32 -4.56 -27.04
N ARG A 292 -6.26 -3.90 -27.74
CA ARG A 292 -6.05 -2.56 -28.30
C ARG A 292 -6.45 -1.44 -27.33
N GLY A 293 -7.33 -1.74 -26.38
CA GLY A 293 -7.81 -0.78 -25.39
C GLY A 293 -6.98 -0.73 -24.10
N LEU A 294 -6.15 -1.74 -23.87
CA LEU A 294 -5.14 -1.83 -22.81
C LEU A 294 -3.80 -1.26 -23.28
#